data_AF-A0A923EFU4-F1
#
_entry.id   AF-A0A923EFU4-F1
#
_cell.length_a   1.000
_cell.length_b   1.000
_cell.length_c   1.000
_cell.angle_alpha   90.00
_cell.angle_beta   90.00
_cell.angle_gamma   90.00
#
_symmetry.space_group_name_H-M   'P 1'
#
loop_
_entity.id
_entity.type
_entity.pdbx_description
1 polymer ?
#
loop_
_entity_poly.entity_id
_entity_poly.type
_entity_poly.pdbx_seq_one_letter_code
_entity_poly.pdbx_strand_id
1 'polypeptide(L)'
;MNLRKLMYTLYYCFVISFGSYHMAAAANYTVDNTSDSGYGSLREAIISANAPGSDTITFDPAVFPPASPATIILTSSLPAIVDNNGTTIDGNGGVIITGIDNSFVGMTISSTNNIIRGLQLNGLRLGIEFDRDTVNSHITTSSAERRRGNVTSFHTIL
;
A
#
# COMPACT_ATOMS: atom_id res chain seq x y z
N MET A 1 -40.29 -33.56 14.72
CA MET A 1 -39.08 -33.01 14.04
C MET A 1 -38.29 -34.18 13.50
N ASN A 2 -38.10 -34.29 12.18
CA ASN A 2 -37.55 -35.52 11.56
C ASN A 2 -36.03 -35.58 11.70
N LEU A 3 -35.47 -36.70 12.20
CA LEU A 3 -34.03 -36.88 12.42
C LEU A 3 -33.18 -36.58 11.17
N ARG A 4 -33.73 -36.82 9.97
CA ARG A 4 -33.07 -36.49 8.70
C ARG A 4 -32.87 -34.98 8.50
N LYS A 5 -33.83 -34.14 8.93
CA LYS A 5 -33.72 -32.67 8.83
C LYS A 5 -32.72 -32.11 9.85
N LEU A 6 -32.68 -32.68 11.06
CA LEU A 6 -31.74 -32.30 12.12
C LEU A 6 -30.27 -32.57 11.72
N MET A 7 -30.03 -33.70 11.06
CA MET A 7 -28.69 -34.08 10.59
C MET A 7 -28.17 -33.19 9.45
N TYR A 8 -29.05 -32.73 8.55
CA TYR A 8 -28.69 -31.76 7.50
C TYR A 8 -28.40 -30.36 8.07
N THR A 9 -29.17 -29.91 9.07
CA THR A 9 -28.91 -28.62 9.73
C THR A 9 -27.61 -28.63 10.53
N LEU A 10 -27.30 -29.72 11.24
CA LEU A 10 -26.06 -29.87 11.99
C LEU A 10 -24.83 -29.99 11.06
N TYR A 11 -24.95 -30.70 9.94
CA TYR A 11 -23.90 -30.75 8.92
C TYR A 11 -23.66 -29.37 8.28
N TYR A 12 -24.74 -28.63 7.97
CA TYR A 12 -24.62 -27.27 7.47
C TYR A 12 -23.85 -26.38 8.46
N CYS A 13 -24.20 -26.37 9.76
CA CYS A 13 -23.48 -25.60 10.79
C CYS A 13 -21.99 -25.98 10.96
N PHE A 14 -21.64 -27.25 10.77
CA PHE A 14 -20.26 -27.72 10.92
C PHE A 14 -19.38 -27.29 9.74
N VAL A 15 -19.92 -27.24 8.51
CA VAL A 15 -19.19 -26.77 7.32
C VAL A 15 -18.99 -25.24 7.34
N ILE A 16 -19.87 -24.47 7.99
CA ILE A 16 -19.71 -23.01 8.16
C ILE A 16 -18.68 -22.63 9.26
N SER A 17 -18.21 -23.57 10.09
CA SER A 17 -17.28 -23.29 11.20
C SER A 17 -15.81 -23.64 10.93
N PHE A 18 -15.44 -24.11 9.73
CA PHE A 18 -14.03 -24.29 9.32
C PHE A 18 -13.52 -23.21 8.36
N GLY A 19 -14.27 -22.12 8.22
CA GLY A 19 -13.67 -20.89 7.72
C GLY A 19 -12.79 -20.34 8.84
N SER A 20 -11.48 -20.54 8.75
CA SER A 20 -10.53 -19.79 9.57
C SER A 20 -10.78 -18.32 9.28
N TYR A 21 -11.53 -17.63 10.14
CA TYR A 21 -11.60 -16.18 10.16
C TYR A 21 -10.22 -15.72 10.64
N HIS A 22 -9.24 -15.68 9.73
CA HIS A 22 -7.98 -15.00 9.99
C HIS A 22 -8.35 -13.54 10.16
N MET A 23 -8.42 -13.08 11.41
CA MET A 23 -8.36 -11.66 11.69
C MET A 23 -7.01 -11.21 11.16
N ALA A 24 -7.03 -10.60 9.98
CA ALA A 24 -5.90 -9.92 9.38
C ALA A 24 -5.33 -8.94 10.41
N ALA A 25 -4.15 -9.25 10.95
CA ALA A 25 -3.50 -8.43 11.96
C ALA A 25 -2.69 -7.35 11.25
N ALA A 26 -2.84 -6.10 11.68
CA ALA A 26 -2.02 -5.00 11.19
C ALA A 26 -0.54 -5.23 11.55
N ALA A 27 0.34 -5.10 10.56
CA ALA A 27 1.79 -5.18 10.69
C ALA A 27 2.45 -3.83 10.39
N ASN A 28 3.65 -3.64 10.94
CA ASN A 28 4.50 -2.48 10.65
C ASN A 28 5.74 -2.96 9.89
N TYR A 29 6.01 -2.35 8.73
CA TYR A 29 7.20 -2.58 7.93
C TYR A 29 8.03 -1.30 7.91
N THR A 30 9.33 -1.42 8.19
CA THR A 30 10.26 -0.29 8.16
C THR A 30 11.18 -0.44 6.95
N VAL A 31 11.19 0.58 6.11
CA VAL A 31 12.17 0.74 5.02
C VAL A 31 13.43 1.34 5.61
N ASP A 32 14.55 0.64 5.50
CA ASP A 32 15.82 0.98 6.15
C ASP A 32 16.97 1.21 5.16
N ASN A 33 16.69 1.22 3.86
CA ASN A 33 17.67 1.52 2.84
C ASN A 33 17.05 2.10 1.57
N THR A 34 17.91 2.68 0.73
CA THR A 34 17.54 3.35 -0.52
C THR A 34 17.57 2.44 -1.76
N SER A 35 17.80 1.14 -1.59
CA SER A 35 17.88 0.20 -2.72
C SER A 35 16.51 0.01 -3.37
N ASP A 36 16.46 -0.14 -4.70
CA ASP A 36 15.21 -0.42 -5.44
C ASP A 36 14.60 -1.80 -5.09
N SER A 37 15.43 -2.73 -4.61
CA SER A 37 15.00 -4.09 -4.25
C SER A 37 15.90 -4.70 -3.18
N GLY A 38 15.45 -5.82 -2.62
CA GLY A 38 16.15 -6.54 -1.55
C GLY A 38 15.56 -6.26 -0.17
N TYR A 39 16.07 -6.96 0.83
CA TYR A 39 15.63 -6.83 2.21
C TYR A 39 15.73 -5.38 2.69
N GLY A 40 14.70 -4.90 3.40
CA GLY A 40 14.63 -3.53 3.91
C GLY A 40 14.30 -2.44 2.88
N SER A 41 14.11 -2.81 1.61
CA SER A 41 13.68 -1.86 0.56
C SER A 41 12.18 -1.56 0.61
N LEU A 42 11.78 -0.43 0.02
CA LEU A 42 10.36 -0.09 -0.17
C LEU A 42 9.60 -1.17 -0.96
N ARG A 43 10.25 -1.78 -1.94
CA ARG A 43 9.65 -2.84 -2.76
C ARG A 43 9.29 -4.06 -1.91
N GLU A 44 10.19 -4.49 -1.04
CA GLU A 44 9.94 -5.61 -0.13
C GLU A 44 8.84 -5.28 0.89
N ALA A 45 8.84 -4.04 1.41
CA ALA A 45 7.81 -3.57 2.33
C ALA A 45 6.41 -3.57 1.69
N ILE A 46 6.28 -3.14 0.43
CA ILE A 46 5.01 -3.19 -0.31
C ILE A 46 4.56 -4.64 -0.55
N ILE A 47 5.48 -5.53 -0.94
CA ILE A 47 5.15 -6.96 -1.11
C ILE A 47 4.62 -7.54 0.19
N SER A 48 5.27 -7.21 1.32
CA SER A 48 4.87 -7.70 2.64
C SER A 48 3.52 -7.13 3.08
N ALA A 49 3.29 -5.83 2.85
CA ALA A 49 2.04 -5.13 3.18
C ALA A 49 0.84 -5.47 2.27
N ASN A 50 1.05 -6.29 1.24
CA ASN A 50 -0.02 -6.83 0.41
C ASN A 50 -0.63 -8.13 0.99
N ALA A 51 -0.08 -8.65 2.08
CA ALA A 51 -0.78 -9.66 2.88
C ALA A 51 -1.98 -9.02 3.59
N PRO A 52 -3.09 -9.76 3.84
CA PRO A 52 -4.25 -9.18 4.51
C PRO A 52 -3.91 -8.61 5.89
N GLY A 53 -4.07 -7.28 6.05
CA GLY A 53 -3.77 -6.53 7.27
C GLY A 53 -3.94 -5.02 7.05
N SER A 54 -4.37 -4.26 8.06
CA SER A 54 -4.32 -2.79 7.96
C SER A 54 -2.89 -2.31 8.21
N ASP A 55 -2.02 -2.59 7.26
CA ASP A 55 -0.57 -2.53 7.43
C ASP A 55 -0.01 -1.12 7.28
N THR A 56 1.11 -0.85 7.95
CA THR A 56 1.78 0.45 7.91
C THR A 56 3.23 0.29 7.46
N ILE A 57 3.62 1.03 6.43
CA ILE A 57 4.98 1.19 5.95
C ILE A 57 5.51 2.54 6.45
N THR A 58 6.61 2.49 7.20
CA THR A 58 7.36 3.66 7.68
C THR A 58 8.81 3.60 7.18
N PHE A 59 9.54 4.68 7.37
CA PHE A 59 10.92 4.81 6.91
C PHE A 59 11.82 5.10 8.11
N ASP A 60 12.97 4.43 8.18
CA ASP A 60 13.95 4.66 9.24
C ASP A 60 14.45 6.12 9.15
N PRO A 61 14.25 6.96 10.19
CA PRO A 61 14.69 8.35 10.17
C PRO A 61 16.22 8.51 10.14
N ALA A 62 17.00 7.47 10.46
CA ALA A 62 18.44 7.49 10.28
C ALA A 62 18.85 7.47 8.79
N VAL A 63 17.99 6.90 7.94
CA VAL A 63 18.22 6.78 6.49
C VAL A 63 17.41 7.80 5.71
N PHE A 64 16.20 8.12 6.17
CA PHE A 64 15.27 9.06 5.55
C PHE A 64 14.96 10.24 6.49
N PRO A 65 15.96 11.08 6.85
CA PRO A 65 15.72 12.18 7.76
C PRO A 65 14.84 13.26 7.10
N PRO A 66 13.75 13.73 7.73
CA PRO A 66 12.86 14.75 7.15
C PRO A 66 13.56 16.07 6.77
N ALA A 67 14.61 16.44 7.50
CA ALA A 67 15.39 17.65 7.23
C ALA A 67 16.38 17.50 6.06
N SER A 68 16.66 16.27 5.63
CA SER A 68 17.55 15.96 4.51
C SER A 68 17.05 14.70 3.78
N PRO A 69 15.96 14.81 3.01
CA PRO A 69 15.30 13.66 2.42
C PRO A 69 16.24 12.78 1.58
N ALA A 70 16.07 11.47 1.68
CA ALA A 70 16.85 10.49 0.93
C ALA A 70 16.07 9.95 -0.28
N THR A 71 16.82 9.56 -1.31
CA THR A 71 16.26 9.18 -2.62
C THR A 71 16.30 7.68 -2.84
N ILE A 72 15.15 7.10 -3.17
CA ILE A 72 15.00 5.76 -3.74
C ILE A 72 14.89 5.91 -5.26
N ILE A 73 15.84 5.34 -5.99
CA ILE A 73 15.85 5.37 -7.47
C ILE A 73 15.25 4.06 -7.99
N LEU A 74 14.10 4.15 -8.65
CA LEU A 74 13.40 3.02 -9.24
C LEU A 74 14.03 2.62 -10.58
N THR A 75 14.33 1.34 -10.73
CA THR A 75 14.71 0.72 -12.02
C THR A 75 13.56 -0.02 -12.69
N SER A 76 12.42 -0.12 -11.98
CA SER A 76 11.14 -0.63 -12.49
C SER A 76 9.99 -0.09 -11.63
N SER A 77 8.76 -0.10 -12.14
CA SER A 77 7.58 0.30 -11.36
C SER A 77 7.48 -0.49 -10.04
N LEU A 78 7.03 0.13 -8.95
CA LEU A 78 6.79 -0.58 -7.70
C LEU A 78 5.62 -1.60 -7.85
N PRO A 79 5.57 -2.65 -7.02
CA PRO A 79 4.42 -3.53 -6.96
C PRO A 79 3.15 -2.75 -6.63
N ALA A 80 2.01 -3.18 -7.16
CA ALA A 80 0.74 -2.54 -6.86
C ALA A 80 0.35 -2.77 -5.38
N ILE A 81 -0.29 -1.77 -4.78
CA ILE A 81 -0.94 -1.89 -3.47
C ILE A 81 -2.31 -2.51 -3.70
N VAL A 82 -2.53 -3.71 -3.17
CA VAL A 82 -3.71 -4.54 -3.48
C VAL A 82 -4.54 -4.94 -2.27
N ASP A 83 -4.09 -4.68 -1.04
CA ASP A 83 -4.86 -5.03 0.14
C ASP A 83 -6.03 -4.06 0.39
N ASN A 84 -7.24 -4.60 0.45
CA ASN A 84 -8.47 -3.86 0.70
C ASN A 84 -8.73 -3.59 2.19
N ASN A 85 -7.98 -4.21 3.10
CA ASN A 85 -7.92 -3.81 4.50
C ASN A 85 -7.25 -2.43 4.68
N GLY A 86 -6.53 -1.97 3.67
CA GLY A 86 -5.93 -0.64 3.56
C GLY A 86 -4.48 -0.61 4.00
N THR A 87 -3.64 0.04 3.21
CA THR A 87 -2.21 0.22 3.51
C THR A 87 -1.92 1.68 3.84
N THR A 88 -1.21 1.93 4.93
CA THR A 88 -0.62 3.24 5.24
C THR A 88 0.83 3.28 4.80
N ILE A 89 1.22 4.30 4.03
CA ILE A 89 2.61 4.62 3.72
C ILE A 89 2.89 6.04 4.21
N ASP A 90 3.74 6.18 5.22
CA ASP A 90 4.09 7.47 5.81
C ASP A 90 5.60 7.75 5.65
N GLY A 91 5.94 8.58 4.67
CA GLY A 91 7.30 9.03 4.43
C GLY A 91 7.81 10.10 5.39
N ASN A 92 6.93 10.68 6.22
CA ASN A 92 7.26 11.76 7.17
C ASN A 92 8.03 12.96 6.55
N GLY A 93 7.94 13.15 5.23
CA GLY A 93 8.66 14.19 4.47
C GLY A 93 10.12 13.87 4.12
N GLY A 94 10.67 12.75 4.61
CA GLY A 94 12.09 12.37 4.43
C GLY A 94 12.38 11.51 3.21
N VAL A 95 11.39 11.26 2.35
CA VAL A 95 11.49 10.28 1.26
C VAL A 95 11.26 10.93 -0.09
N ILE A 96 12.21 10.73 -1.00
CA ILE A 96 12.09 11.03 -2.43
C ILE A 96 12.08 9.70 -3.18
N ILE A 97 11.06 9.48 -4.02
CA ILE A 97 11.00 8.37 -4.96
C ILE A 97 11.16 8.95 -6.36
N THR A 98 12.13 8.44 -7.10
CA THR A 98 12.36 8.87 -8.49
C THR A 98 12.56 7.71 -9.42
N GLY A 99 12.11 7.82 -10.67
CA GLY A 99 12.53 6.91 -11.72
C GLY A 99 13.96 7.21 -12.17
N ILE A 100 14.67 6.19 -12.67
CA ILE A 100 15.92 6.41 -13.41
C ILE A 100 15.68 7.19 -14.71
N ASP A 101 14.44 7.12 -15.21
CA ASP A 101 13.89 7.86 -16.34
C ASP A 101 12.37 8.04 -16.12
N ASN A 102 11.71 8.70 -17.07
CA ASN A 102 10.26 8.96 -17.01
C ASN A 102 9.40 7.79 -17.54
N SER A 103 9.87 6.54 -17.45
CA SER A 103 9.14 5.37 -18.00
C SER A 103 8.27 4.65 -16.96
N PHE A 104 8.59 4.80 -15.67
CA PHE A 104 7.98 4.00 -14.60
C PHE A 104 6.80 4.70 -13.92
N VAL A 105 5.87 3.89 -13.43
CA VAL A 105 4.85 4.34 -12.48
C VAL A 105 5.45 4.21 -11.09
N GLY A 106 5.38 5.28 -10.30
CA GLY A 106 5.85 5.28 -8.92
C GLY A 106 5.08 4.25 -8.10
N MET A 107 3.76 4.43 -8.00
CA MET A 107 2.88 3.49 -7.30
C MET A 107 1.57 3.27 -8.05
N THR A 108 1.12 2.03 -8.11
CA THR A 108 -0.22 1.67 -8.58
C THR A 108 -1.08 1.26 -7.39
N ILE A 109 -2.26 1.86 -7.25
CA ILE A 109 -3.20 1.58 -6.15
C ILE A 109 -4.42 0.87 -6.73
N SER A 110 -4.62 -0.36 -6.30
CA SER A 110 -5.70 -1.27 -6.73
C SER A 110 -6.63 -1.68 -5.59
N SER A 111 -6.59 -0.94 -4.47
CA SER A 111 -7.33 -1.22 -3.24
C SER A 111 -7.96 0.01 -2.59
N THR A 112 -8.70 -0.20 -1.50
CA THR A 112 -9.42 0.83 -0.74
C THR A 112 -8.76 1.11 0.61
N ASN A 113 -9.19 2.19 1.29
CA ASN A 113 -8.75 2.55 2.65
C ASN A 113 -7.24 2.82 2.80
N ASN A 114 -6.58 3.27 1.73
CA ASN A 114 -5.15 3.57 1.77
C ASN A 114 -4.87 4.96 2.32
N ILE A 115 -3.75 5.12 3.03
CA ILE A 115 -3.25 6.43 3.42
C ILE A 115 -1.82 6.58 2.93
N ILE A 116 -1.57 7.49 1.98
CA ILE A 116 -0.21 7.73 1.47
C ILE A 116 0.14 9.18 1.69
N ARG A 117 1.21 9.44 2.43
CA ARG A 117 1.61 10.79 2.82
C ARG A 117 3.12 10.96 2.94
N GLY A 118 3.58 12.21 2.87
CA GLY A 118 4.96 12.56 3.18
C GLY A 118 5.99 12.04 2.17
N LEU A 119 5.57 11.72 0.95
CA LEU A 119 6.43 11.27 -0.14
C LEU A 119 6.60 12.37 -1.19
N GLN A 120 7.83 12.52 -1.67
CA GLN A 120 8.14 13.30 -2.86
C GLN A 120 8.28 12.35 -4.07
N LEU A 121 7.59 12.62 -5.17
CA LEU A 121 7.56 11.76 -6.36
C LEU A 121 8.06 12.55 -7.58
N ASN A 122 9.21 12.17 -8.13
CA ASN A 122 9.92 12.93 -9.18
C ASN A 122 10.34 12.03 -10.34
N GLY A 123 10.53 12.55 -11.55
CA GLY A 123 11.15 11.78 -12.64
C GLY A 123 10.46 10.45 -12.94
N LEU A 124 9.13 10.41 -12.89
CA LEU A 124 8.31 9.21 -13.14
C LEU A 124 7.37 9.48 -14.31
N ARG A 125 6.96 8.43 -15.03
CA ARG A 125 5.88 8.51 -16.03
C ARG A 125 4.59 8.99 -15.39
N LEU A 126 4.30 8.43 -14.21
CA LEU A 126 3.19 8.78 -13.33
C LEU A 126 3.65 8.59 -11.89
N GLY A 127 3.40 9.57 -11.02
CA GLY A 127 3.67 9.42 -9.59
C GLY A 127 2.80 8.32 -8.97
N ILE A 128 1.48 8.44 -9.10
CA ILE A 128 0.49 7.49 -8.59
C ILE A 128 -0.56 7.19 -9.67
N GLU A 129 -0.81 5.92 -9.93
CA GLU A 129 -1.88 5.40 -10.80
C GLU A 129 -2.95 4.69 -9.98
N PHE A 130 -4.22 4.86 -10.33
CA PHE A 130 -5.35 4.16 -9.70
C PHE A 130 -6.01 3.24 -10.73
N ASP A 131 -5.94 1.93 -10.48
CA ASP A 131 -6.43 0.90 -11.42
C ASP A 131 -7.85 0.42 -11.12
N ARG A 132 -8.37 0.72 -9.92
CA ARG A 132 -9.74 0.42 -9.48
C ARG A 132 -10.33 1.60 -8.71
N ASP A 133 -11.60 1.48 -8.32
CA ASP A 133 -12.24 2.45 -7.43
C ASP A 133 -11.55 2.43 -6.06
N THR A 134 -10.77 3.47 -5.77
CA THR A 134 -10.02 3.62 -4.52
C THR A 134 -10.84 4.40 -3.49
N VAL A 135 -11.90 3.76 -3.03
CA VAL A 135 -12.78 4.30 -1.99
C VAL A 135 -12.00 4.56 -0.70
N ASN A 136 -12.32 5.66 -0.01
CA ASN A 136 -11.75 6.06 1.28
C ASN A 136 -10.21 6.17 1.32
N SER A 137 -9.56 6.36 0.17
CA SER A 137 -8.11 6.55 0.14
C SER A 137 -7.74 8.04 0.29
N HIS A 138 -6.79 8.33 1.17
CA HIS A 138 -6.30 9.68 1.45
C HIS A 138 -4.83 9.82 0.99
N ILE A 139 -4.59 10.66 -0.02
CA ILE A 139 -3.29 10.76 -0.69
C ILE A 139 -2.79 12.21 -0.64
N THR A 140 -1.61 12.42 -0.06
CA THR A 140 -0.95 13.72 0.09
C THR A 140 0.55 13.60 -0.27
N THR A 141 0.90 13.90 -1.52
CA THR A 141 2.27 13.77 -2.07
C THR A 141 2.68 15.00 -2.89
N SER A 142 3.98 15.16 -3.20
CA SER A 142 4.49 16.31 -3.99
C SER A 142 4.10 16.29 -5.48
N SER A 143 3.73 15.13 -6.03
CA SER A 143 3.15 15.01 -7.37
C SER A 143 2.18 13.83 -7.42
N ALA A 144 0.98 14.06 -7.95
CA ALA A 144 -0.01 13.02 -8.22
C ALA A 144 -0.78 13.41 -9.49
N GLU A 145 -0.39 12.85 -10.63
CA GLU A 145 -1.13 13.03 -11.89
C GLU A 145 -2.30 12.04 -11.95
N ARG A 146 -3.54 12.55 -11.99
CA ARG A 146 -4.76 11.73 -12.09
C ARG A 146 -5.08 11.42 -13.55
N ARG A 147 -5.24 10.14 -13.92
CA ARG A 147 -5.89 9.76 -15.20
C ARG A 147 -7.11 8.84 -15.08
N ARG A 148 -7.37 8.19 -13.92
CA ARG A 148 -8.60 7.41 -13.64
C ARG A 148 -8.87 7.32 -12.14
N GLY A 149 -10.13 7.24 -11.72
CA GLY A 149 -10.55 6.98 -10.32
C GLY A 149 -11.12 8.18 -9.53
N ASN A 150 -12.18 7.91 -8.75
CA ASN A 150 -12.82 8.84 -7.82
C ASN A 150 -12.08 8.79 -6.48
N VAL A 151 -11.38 9.86 -6.11
CA VAL A 151 -10.62 9.94 -4.87
C VAL A 151 -11.17 11.08 -4.03
N THR A 152 -11.38 10.76 -2.75
CA THR A 152 -12.18 11.53 -1.80
C THR A 152 -11.44 12.74 -1.19
N SER A 153 -10.11 12.83 -1.29
CA SER A 153 -9.34 14.03 -0.93
C SER A 153 -7.97 14.05 -1.61
N PHE A 154 -7.61 15.19 -2.19
CA PHE A 154 -6.33 15.45 -2.87
C PHE A 154 -5.76 16.75 -2.32
N HIS A 155 -4.57 16.69 -1.74
CA HIS A 155 -3.81 17.88 -1.38
C HIS A 155 -2.37 17.73 -1.85
N THR A 156 -2.01 18.50 -2.88
CA THR A 156 -0.62 18.64 -3.34
C THR A 156 0.04 19.69 -2.45
N ILE A 157 1.08 19.32 -1.72
CA ILE A 157 1.93 20.28 -1.00
C ILE A 157 3.02 20.70 -1.98
N LEU A 158 3.04 21.99 -2.34
CA LEU A 158 4.08 22.61 -3.19
C LEU A 158 5.38 22.80 -2.40
#